data_AF-A0A1Q7FF75-F1
#
_entry.id   AF-A0A1Q7FF75-F1
#
_cell.length_a   1.000
_cell.length_b   1.000
_cell.length_c   1.000
_cell.angle_alpha   90.00
_cell.angle_beta   90.00
_cell.angle_gamma   90.00
#
_symmetry.space_group_name_H-M   'P 1'
#
loop_
_entity.id
_entity.type
_entity.pdbx_description
1 polymer ?
#
loop_
_entity_poly.entity_id
_entity_poly.type
_entity_poly.pdbx_seq_one_letter_code
_entity_poly.pdbx_strand_id
1 'polypeptide(L)' 'MIQLAHTVTGHDNVKLLAFMIGAAVFFVVTLFLSFFIVIVAINNANVSAEDAPNMFMLGLIPPSIGTFLLFTKVFGRFL' A
#
# COMPACT_ATOMS: atom_id res chain seq x y z
N MET A 1 -26.49 6.16 28.63
CA MET A 1 -25.85 5.10 27.81
C MET A 1 -25.61 5.52 26.35
N ILE A 2 -26.45 6.36 25.74
CA ILE A 2 -26.30 6.76 24.31
C ILE A 2 -25.03 7.59 24.04
N GLN A 3 -24.62 8.49 24.94
CA GLN A 3 -23.37 9.27 24.78
C GLN A 3 -22.09 8.44 24.90
N LEU A 4 -22.10 7.32 25.65
CA LEU A 4 -20.95 6.44 25.78
C LEU A 4 -20.75 5.61 24.49
N ALA A 5 -21.84 5.20 23.83
CA ALA A 5 -21.78 4.50 22.55
C ALA A 5 -21.23 5.40 21.41
N HIS A 6 -21.61 6.68 21.41
CA HIS A 6 -21.23 7.63 20.36
C HIS A 6 -19.75 8.08 20.44
N THR A 7 -19.16 8.04 21.63
CA THR A 7 -17.75 8.36 21.87
C THR A 7 -16.84 7.17 21.54
N VAL A 8 -17.30 5.94 21.78
CA VAL A 8 -16.60 4.71 21.40
C VAL A 8 -16.52 4.58 19.87
N THR A 9 -17.63 4.78 19.15
CA THR A 9 -17.64 4.73 17.68
C THR A 9 -16.86 5.87 17.02
N GLY A 10 -16.89 7.08 17.60
CA GLY A 10 -16.10 8.21 17.10
C GLY A 10 -14.58 7.95 17.17
N HIS A 11 -14.09 7.38 18.27
CA HIS A 11 -12.66 7.07 18.44
C HIS A 11 -12.20 5.95 17.50
N ASP A 12 -13.02 4.93 17.28
CA ASP A 12 -12.69 3.82 16.39
C ASP A 12 -12.72 4.23 14.91
N ASN A 13 -13.62 5.15 14.53
CA ASN A 13 -13.62 5.77 13.20
C ASN A 13 -12.36 6.62 12.95
N VAL A 14 -11.90 7.38 13.95
CA VAL A 14 -10.65 8.17 13.82
C VAL A 14 -9.43 7.26 13.70
N LYS A 15 -9.37 6.15 14.44
CA LYS A 15 -8.31 5.15 14.30
C LYS A 15 -8.32 4.48 12.92
N LEU A 16 -9.51 4.14 12.41
CA LEU A 16 -9.67 3.57 11.07
C LEU A 16 -9.19 4.57 10.00
N LEU A 17 -9.58 5.85 10.12
CA LEU A 17 -9.15 6.91 9.21
C LEU A 17 -7.62 7.08 9.23
N ALA A 18 -7.02 7.19 10.42
CA ALA A 18 -5.57 7.31 10.57
C ALA A 18 -4.83 6.10 9.96
N PHE A 19 -5.39 4.90 10.14
CA PHE A 19 -4.86 3.69 9.52
C PHE A 19 -4.95 3.73 7.99
N MET A 20 -6.11 4.10 7.43
CA MET A 20 -6.29 4.20 5.97
C MET A 20 -5.32 5.20 5.34
N ILE A 21 -5.12 6.36 5.99
CA ILE A 21 -4.13 7.35 5.56
C ILE A 21 -2.73 6.75 5.62
N GLY A 22 -2.36 6.09 6.72
CA GLY A 22 -1.06 5.44 6.86
C GLY A 22 -0.80 4.37 5.80
N ALA A 23 -1.80 3.53 5.51
CA ALA A 23 -1.73 2.51 4.47
C ALA A 23 -1.60 3.12 3.07
N ALA A 24 -2.33 4.21 2.79
CA ALA A 24 -2.22 4.93 1.51
C ALA A 24 -0.84 5.56 1.33
N VAL A 25 -0.30 6.22 2.37
CA VAL A 25 1.06 6.79 2.33
C VAL A 25 2.11 5.69 2.14
N PHE A 26 1.99 4.59 2.88
CA PHE A 26 2.86 3.43 2.72
C PHE A 26 2.83 2.88 1.29
N PHE A 27 1.64 2.75 0.70
CA PHE A 27 1.49 2.30 -0.68
C PHE A 27 2.19 3.22 -1.66
N VAL A 28 1.96 4.53 -1.58
CA VAL A 28 2.58 5.52 -2.48
C VAL A 28 4.09 5.47 -2.38
N VAL A 29 4.65 5.46 -1.17
CA VAL A 29 6.11 5.39 -0.95
C VAL A 29 6.69 4.09 -1.51
N THR A 30 6.06 2.95 -1.23
CA THR A 30 6.55 1.64 -1.69
C THR A 30 6.44 1.51 -3.21
N LEU A 31 5.36 2.03 -3.80
CA LEU A 31 5.19 2.09 -5.25
C LEU A 31 6.30 2.93 -5.88
N PHE A 32 6.56 4.12 -5.34
CA PHE A 32 7.60 5.03 -5.84
C PHE A 32 9.00 4.41 -5.77
N LEU A 33 9.32 3.76 -4.64
CA LEU A 33 10.58 3.01 -4.49
C LEU A 33 10.68 1.88 -5.49
N SER A 34 9.59 1.13 -5.70
CA SER A 34 9.60 0.02 -6.67
C SER A 34 9.83 0.50 -8.10
N PHE A 35 9.17 1.59 -8.51
CA PHE A 35 9.43 2.24 -9.80
C PHE A 35 10.91 2.61 -9.97
N PHE A 36 11.51 3.24 -8.95
CA PHE A 36 12.93 3.60 -8.99
C PHE A 36 13.84 2.37 -9.14
N ILE A 37 13.60 1.32 -8.36
CA ILE A 37 14.39 0.08 -8.41
C ILE A 37 14.29 -0.56 -9.79
N VAL A 38 13.09 -0.64 -10.37
CA VAL A 38 12.90 -1.21 -11.72
C VAL A 38 13.62 -0.40 -12.78
N ILE A 39 13.52 0.94 -12.74
CA ILE A 39 14.23 1.81 -13.69
C ILE A 39 15.75 1.58 -13.60
N VAL A 40 16.29 1.55 -12.38
CA VAL A 40 17.72 1.28 -12.14
C VAL A 40 18.10 -0.11 -12.62
N ALA A 41 17.27 -1.12 -12.41
CA ALA A 41 17.52 -2.49 -12.86
C ALA A 41 17.53 -2.59 -14.39
N ILE A 42 16.55 -2.00 -15.07
CA ILE A 42 16.46 -1.97 -16.54
C ILE A 42 17.70 -1.30 -17.14
N ASN A 43 18.09 -0.13 -16.61
CA ASN A 43 19.23 0.63 -17.09
C ASN A 43 20.57 -0.11 -16.88
N ASN A 44 20.72 -0.85 -15.79
CA ASN A 44 21.96 -1.59 -15.51
C ASN A 44 22.03 -2.95 -16.22
N ALA A 45 20.89 -3.57 -16.51
CA ALA A 45 20.84 -4.93 -17.05
C ALA A 45 20.71 -5.01 -18.58
N ASN A 46 20.76 -3.86 -19.29
CA ASN A 46 20.61 -3.80 -20.75
C ASN A 46 19.36 -4.55 -21.25
N VAL A 47 18.26 -4.40 -20.51
CA VAL A 47 17.00 -5.07 -20.81
C VAL A 47 16.44 -4.50 -22.12
N SER A 48 15.97 -5.39 -23.00
CA SER A 48 15.35 -4.97 -24.26
C SER A 48 14.09 -4.12 -23.99
N ALA A 49 13.84 -3.14 -24.86
CA ALA A 49 12.67 -2.26 -24.72
C ALA A 49 11.34 -3.03 -24.76
N GLU A 50 11.32 -4.22 -25.35
CA GLU A 50 10.16 -5.12 -25.39
C GLU A 50 9.89 -5.82 -24.05
N ASP A 51 10.92 -6.01 -23.21
CA ASP A 51 10.82 -6.68 -21.91
C ASP A 51 10.65 -5.70 -20.73
N ALA A 52 10.98 -4.42 -20.94
CA ALA A 52 10.85 -3.37 -19.94
C ALA A 52 9.43 -3.27 -19.32
N PRO A 53 8.31 -3.33 -20.10
CA PRO A 53 6.97 -3.31 -19.53
C PRO A 53 6.68 -4.47 -18.58
N ASN A 54 7.18 -5.67 -18.90
CA ASN A 54 7.02 -6.86 -18.06
C ASN A 54 7.76 -6.69 -16.73
N MET A 55 8.97 -6.12 -16.76
CA MET A 55 9.72 -5.81 -15.53
C MET A 55 9.03 -4.75 -14.68
N PHE A 56 8.41 -3.73 -15.28
CA PHE A 56 7.56 -2.78 -14.56
C PHE A 56 6.38 -3.47 -13.89
N MET A 57 5.63 -4.32 -14.61
CA MET A 57 4.54 -5.09 -14.00
C MET A 57 5.01 -5.95 -12.83
N LEU A 58 6.16 -6.63 -12.95
CA LEU A 58 6.73 -7.42 -11.87
C LEU A 58 7.11 -6.55 -10.65
N GLY A 59 7.67 -5.37 -10.87
CA GLY A 59 7.96 -4.43 -9.79
C GLY A 59 6.72 -3.90 -9.07
N LEU A 60 5.56 -3.87 -9.72
CA LEU A 60 4.31 -3.45 -9.08
C LEU A 60 3.71 -4.50 -8.14
N ILE A 61 4.15 -5.77 -8.23
CA ILE A 61 3.59 -6.86 -7.42
C ILE A 61 3.89 -6.66 -5.92
N PRO A 62 5.15 -6.47 -5.47
CA PRO A 62 5.45 -6.28 -4.05
C PRO A 62 4.69 -5.14 -3.34
N PRO A 63 4.61 -3.89 -3.87
CA PRO A 63 3.83 -2.83 -3.23
C PRO A 63 2.33 -3.17 -3.18
N SER A 64 1.79 -3.83 -4.22
CA SER A 64 0.37 -4.21 -4.27
C SER A 64 0.04 -5.27 -3.22
N ILE A 65 0.86 -6.32 -3.09
CA ILE A 65 0.69 -7.37 -2.07
C ILE A 65 0.84 -6.78 -0.66
N GLY A 66 1.87 -5.95 -0.44
CA GLY A 66 2.12 -5.33 0.86
C GLY A 66 0.94 -4.50 1.34
N THR A 67 0.39 -3.65 0.47
CA THR A 67 -0.77 -2.83 0.78
C THR A 67 -2.03 -3.66 0.96
N PHE A 68 -2.26 -4.69 0.13
CA PHE A 68 -3.39 -5.60 0.30
C PHE A 68 -3.36 -6.33 1.66
N LEU A 69 -2.19 -6.78 2.10
CA LEU A 69 -2.01 -7.42 3.40
C LEU A 69 -2.24 -6.43 4.56
N LEU A 70 -1.78 -5.19 4.43
CA LEU A 70 -2.06 -4.14 5.41
C LEU A 70 -3.56 -3.90 5.52
N PHE A 71 -4.26 -3.75 4.39
CA PHE A 71 -5.70 -3.58 4.38
C PHE A 71 -6.41 -4.79 4.99
N THR A 72 -6.20 -6.01 4.50
CA THR A 72 -6.91 -7.21 4.98
C THR A 72 -6.65 -7.54 6.45
N LYS A 73 -5.39 -7.44 6.91
CA LYS A 73 -5.04 -7.73 8.31
C LYS A 73 -5.67 -6.72 9.28
N VAL A 74 -5.88 -5.49 8.84
CA VAL A 74 -6.40 -4.44 9.70
C VAL A 74 -7.91 -4.27 9.54
N PHE A 75 -8.48 -4.43 8.35
CA PHE A 75 -9.93 -4.50 8.16
C PHE A 75 -10.54 -5.64 8.97
N GLY A 76 -9.88 -6.80 9.03
CA GLY A 76 -10.29 -7.91 9.90
C GLY A 76 -10.18 -7.65 11.41
N ARG A 77 -9.55 -6.54 11.83
CA ARG A 77 -9.55 -6.08 13.23
C ARG A 77 -10.65 -5.05 13.52
N PHE A 78 -11.27 -4.49 12.48
CA PHE A 78 -12.34 -3.49 12.58
C PHE A 78 -13.73 -4.04 12.23
N LEU A 79 -13.80 -5.22 11.60
CA LEU A 79 -15.00 -6.08 11.51
C LEU A 79 -15.18 -6.89 12.79
#